data_AF-A0A8J1VJR6-F1
#
_entry.id   AF-A0A8J1VJR6-F1
#
_cell.length_a   1.000
_cell.length_b   1.000
_cell.length_c   1.000
_cell.angle_alpha   90.00
_cell.angle_beta   90.00
_cell.angle_gamma   90.00
#
_symmetry.space_group_name_H-M   'P 1'
#
loop_
_entity.id
_entity.type
_entity.pdbx_description
1 polymer ?
#
loop_
_entity_poly.entity_id
_entity_poly.type
_entity_poly.pdbx_seq_one_letter_code
_entity_poly.pdbx_strand_id
1 'polypeptide(L)'
;MVTQTTSLSLLIFLSFLLILRALVEAQPEASAEIHSSTYDEVSDEEWLPNRNLPPMRIFTLPPARSPTDSVCSAISPLLVLPTTTYIPPQLSLANVTPNPAITECSYIVLGEKLPQMLRHAMEISNRSWELGILSKTLLEVYSPNLTPFKWNATLTNESTPWAMLNLTLAALAGYNWTGAPESCVGDLRDYLDPDRAPTPLIPQALIDGDGSLGDPNSLLSAVWVLALFADREDVQGLLKVRPARDYAWAVGNQLRHLDEGIRSSNGTISQRELYFEIWSDMGTMIPPDLAYLGLSTSNPSFSRSALTQWTLESSGLFDKSAKTFRHINDLDPGFWCTGNGWMMWGAVHMLASVRSSGGFGQFSRMIGPVKTQLATIFTSLFAELDDDDLLPNYLFQSNATLSIGDTAGTALVVAAYYRFTSLCPELICLNVTRMVHKAFDAVVKKIDRDDWLTQVVGPGMVVRPGSGQHNAQAQSFLGLMWAARTAVGT
;
A
#
# COMPACT_ATOMS: atom_id res chain seq x y z
N MET A 1 -34.07 10.59 10.69
CA MET A 1 -33.42 9.45 11.39
C MET A 1 -32.05 9.13 10.75
N VAL A 2 -31.29 10.14 10.34
CA VAL A 2 -30.00 10.00 9.64
C VAL A 2 -29.06 11.10 10.15
N THR A 3 -28.58 10.96 11.39
CA THR A 3 -27.51 11.82 11.97
C THR A 3 -26.72 11.12 13.08
N GLN A 4 -26.98 9.84 13.40
CA GLN A 4 -26.32 9.15 14.53
C GLN A 4 -25.18 8.19 14.14
N THR A 5 -24.97 7.89 12.85
CA THR A 5 -23.98 6.88 12.42
C THR A 5 -22.54 7.42 12.31
N THR A 6 -22.35 8.70 11.98
CA THR A 6 -21.02 9.31 11.87
C THR A 6 -20.37 9.56 13.23
N SER A 7 -21.15 9.94 14.25
CA SER A 7 -20.65 10.12 15.62
C SER A 7 -20.26 8.80 16.29
N LEU A 8 -20.93 7.70 15.94
CA LEU A 8 -20.63 6.39 16.53
C LEU A 8 -19.32 5.81 15.97
N SER A 9 -19.05 6.02 14.69
CA SER A 9 -17.82 5.58 14.03
C SER A 9 -16.58 6.31 14.59
N LEU A 10 -16.69 7.62 14.83
CA LEU A 10 -15.62 8.41 15.45
C LEU A 10 -15.40 8.02 16.92
N LEU A 11 -16.46 7.72 17.68
CA LEU A 11 -16.33 7.27 19.07
C LEU A 11 -15.74 5.86 19.20
N ILE A 12 -16.11 4.95 18.29
CA ILE A 12 -15.52 3.60 18.24
C ILE A 12 -14.03 3.69 17.88
N PHE A 13 -13.66 4.57 16.94
CA PHE A 13 -12.26 4.80 16.55
C PHE A 13 -11.43 5.47 17.66
N LEU A 14 -11.97 6.46 18.36
CA LEU A 14 -11.29 7.08 19.51
C LEU A 14 -11.15 6.10 20.69
N SER A 15 -12.17 5.28 20.95
CA SER A 15 -12.09 4.24 21.97
C SER A 15 -11.07 3.15 21.60
N PHE A 16 -10.97 2.84 20.31
CA PHE A 16 -9.96 1.94 19.75
C PHE A 16 -8.54 2.48 19.93
N LEU A 17 -8.30 3.76 19.63
CA LEU A 17 -7.01 4.42 19.83
C LEU A 17 -6.58 4.44 21.30
N LEU A 18 -7.53 4.63 22.22
CA LEU A 18 -7.26 4.60 23.66
C LEU A 18 -6.88 3.19 24.15
N ILE A 19 -7.46 2.14 23.57
CA ILE A 19 -7.11 0.74 23.91
C ILE A 19 -5.71 0.40 23.38
N LEU A 20 -5.38 0.81 22.15
CA LEU A 20 -4.05 0.58 21.58
C LEU A 20 -2.98 1.31 22.39
N ARG A 21 -3.23 2.58 22.72
CA ARG A 21 -2.36 3.39 23.58
C ARG A 21 -2.17 2.76 24.97
N ALA A 22 -3.24 2.25 25.59
CA ALA A 22 -3.14 1.57 26.88
C ALA A 22 -2.35 0.25 26.81
N LEU A 23 -2.41 -0.47 25.68
CA LEU A 23 -1.61 -1.69 25.47
C LEU A 23 -0.13 -1.38 25.22
N VAL A 24 0.17 -0.23 24.61
CA VAL A 24 1.54 0.25 24.37
C VAL A 24 2.15 0.87 25.65
N GLU A 25 1.37 1.61 26.44
CA GLU A 25 1.83 2.28 27.66
C GLU A 25 2.00 1.35 28.87
N ALA A 26 1.47 0.12 28.84
CA ALA A 26 1.54 -0.84 29.95
C ALA A 26 2.91 -1.56 30.12
N GLN A 27 4.01 -1.00 29.59
CA GLN A 27 5.36 -1.56 29.74
C GLN A 27 5.92 -1.23 31.14
N PRO A 28 6.58 -2.18 31.85
CA PRO A 28 7.37 -1.84 33.03
C PRO A 28 8.70 -1.20 32.59
N GLU A 29 9.04 -0.04 33.16
CA GLU A 29 10.40 0.53 33.05
C GLU A 29 11.42 -0.44 33.64
N ALA A 30 12.30 -0.98 32.79
CA ALA A 30 13.49 -1.68 33.25
C ALA A 30 14.53 -0.63 33.69
N SER A 31 14.68 -0.46 35.00
CA SER A 31 15.74 0.35 35.60
C SER A 31 17.12 -0.26 35.33
N ALA A 32 17.92 0.41 34.50
CA ALA A 32 19.34 0.14 34.35
C ALA A 32 20.12 0.91 35.42
N GLU A 33 20.60 0.21 36.46
CA GLU A 33 21.61 0.72 37.38
C GLU A 33 22.93 0.93 36.63
N ILE A 34 23.39 2.19 36.56
CA ILE A 34 24.70 2.55 36.02
C ILE A 34 25.71 2.50 37.17
N HIS A 35 26.59 1.50 37.11
CA HIS A 35 27.81 1.48 37.92
C HIS A 35 28.81 2.52 37.39
N SER A 36 29.30 3.37 38.29
CA SER A 36 30.32 4.37 38.02
C SER A 36 31.70 3.73 37.81
N SER A 37 32.42 4.21 36.80
CA SER A 37 33.88 4.21 36.82
C SER A 37 34.40 5.49 36.17
N THR A 38 35.08 6.28 36.99
CA THR A 38 36.00 7.38 36.69
C THR A 38 36.94 7.07 35.52
N TYR A 39 37.27 8.06 34.69
CA TYR A 39 38.64 8.49 34.37
C TYR A 39 38.68 9.72 33.43
N ASP A 40 39.36 10.75 33.94
CA ASP A 40 40.22 11.80 33.38
C ASP A 40 39.81 12.79 32.27
N GLU A 41 40.02 14.06 32.67
CA GLU A 41 40.20 15.30 31.92
C GLU A 41 41.34 15.22 30.90
N VAL A 42 41.16 15.84 29.71
CA VAL A 42 42.17 16.71 29.08
C VAL A 42 41.45 17.85 28.34
N SER A 43 42.02 19.03 28.50
CA SER A 43 41.66 20.38 28.02
C SER A 43 41.69 20.55 26.49
N ASP A 44 40.96 21.55 25.98
CA ASP A 44 41.58 22.78 25.44
C ASP A 44 40.55 23.81 24.97
N GLU A 45 40.97 25.07 25.10
CA GLU A 45 40.22 26.33 25.12
C GLU A 45 39.90 26.95 23.73
N GLU A 46 39.01 27.96 23.80
CA GLU A 46 38.98 29.20 23.02
C GLU A 46 38.48 29.21 21.55
N TRP A 47 37.26 29.72 21.35
CA TRP A 47 37.02 31.06 20.76
C TRP A 47 35.52 31.44 20.71
N LEU A 48 35.15 32.53 21.39
CA LEU A 48 33.92 33.32 21.16
C LEU A 48 34.30 34.81 21.18
N PRO A 49 33.51 35.66 20.50
CA PRO A 49 32.92 36.76 21.29
C PRO A 49 31.46 37.08 20.96
N ASN A 50 30.65 37.07 22.04
CA ASN A 50 29.65 38.05 22.49
C ASN A 50 28.80 38.86 21.48
N ARG A 51 27.47 38.71 21.61
CA ARG A 51 26.52 39.86 21.71
C ARG A 51 25.37 39.57 22.70
N ASN A 52 25.12 40.57 23.53
CA ASN A 52 24.12 40.67 24.60
C ASN A 52 22.66 40.61 24.12
N LEU A 53 21.78 39.95 24.89
CA LEU A 53 20.32 40.15 24.86
C LEU A 53 19.75 40.23 26.31
N PRO A 54 18.88 41.21 26.63
CA PRO A 54 18.19 41.32 27.93
C PRO A 54 16.78 40.66 27.93
N PRO A 55 16.08 40.56 29.08
CA PRO A 55 15.15 39.46 29.36
C PRO A 55 13.67 39.69 28.97
N MET A 56 12.98 38.56 28.87
CA MET A 56 11.56 38.32 28.57
C MET A 56 10.57 39.20 29.37
N ARG A 57 9.57 39.77 28.68
CA ARG A 57 8.36 40.34 29.29
C ARG A 57 7.10 39.59 28.82
N ILE A 58 6.32 39.16 29.80
CA ILE A 58 4.96 38.62 29.69
C ILE A 58 4.02 39.74 29.23
N PHE A 59 3.27 39.50 28.15
CA PHE A 59 2.18 40.38 27.71
C PHE A 59 0.83 39.68 27.87
N THR A 60 -0.04 40.29 28.67
CA THR A 60 -1.46 39.98 28.85
C THR A 60 -2.29 40.42 27.64
N LEU A 61 -3.20 39.55 27.18
CA LEU A 61 -4.15 39.81 26.09
C LEU A 61 -5.30 40.77 26.51
N PRO A 62 -5.76 41.69 25.65
CA PRO A 62 -7.03 42.41 25.82
C PRO A 62 -8.22 41.68 25.15
N PRO A 63 -9.47 42.00 25.52
CA PRO A 63 -10.64 41.15 25.27
C PRO A 63 -11.24 41.32 23.88
N ALA A 64 -11.98 40.27 23.47
CA ALA A 64 -12.63 40.09 22.18
C ALA A 64 -13.62 41.22 21.81
N ARG A 65 -13.57 41.64 20.54
CA ARG A 65 -14.64 42.39 19.87
C ARG A 65 -15.34 41.48 18.86
N SER A 66 -16.66 41.44 18.96
CA SER A 66 -17.57 40.86 17.98
C SER A 66 -17.51 41.61 16.65
N PRO A 67 -17.68 40.92 15.51
CA PRO A 67 -18.18 41.54 14.29
C PRO A 67 -19.53 40.94 13.89
N THR A 68 -20.50 41.84 13.74
CA THR A 68 -21.76 41.66 13.01
C THR A 68 -21.50 41.62 11.50
N ASP A 69 -22.15 40.68 10.84
CA ASP A 69 -22.62 40.62 9.45
C ASP A 69 -21.79 41.27 8.32
N SER A 70 -21.18 40.39 7.52
CA SER A 70 -21.05 40.58 6.07
C SER A 70 -21.06 39.21 5.39
N VAL A 71 -22.12 39.00 4.63
CA VAL A 71 -22.43 37.79 3.86
C VAL A 71 -21.45 37.67 2.69
N CYS A 72 -20.64 36.61 2.72
CA CYS A 72 -20.15 35.92 1.52
C CYS A 72 -20.12 34.43 1.85
N SER A 73 -21.26 33.79 1.64
CA SER A 73 -21.39 32.33 1.62
C SER A 73 -20.58 31.78 0.45
N ALA A 74 -19.29 31.50 0.68
CA ALA A 74 -18.57 30.54 -0.13
C ALA A 74 -19.21 29.18 0.17
N ILE A 75 -20.09 28.75 -0.74
CA ILE A 75 -20.60 27.39 -0.76
C ILE A 75 -19.37 26.51 -0.99
N SER A 76 -18.85 25.91 0.08
CA SER A 76 -18.00 24.74 -0.07
C SER A 76 -18.86 23.69 -0.78
N PRO A 77 -18.45 23.14 -1.93
CA PRO A 77 -19.18 22.04 -2.51
C PRO A 77 -19.22 20.95 -1.44
N LEU A 78 -20.42 20.50 -1.06
CA LEU A 78 -20.56 19.27 -0.30
C LEU A 78 -19.77 18.22 -1.07
N LEU A 79 -18.64 17.76 -0.50
CA LEU A 79 -17.99 16.55 -0.95
C LEU A 79 -19.06 15.46 -0.87
N VAL A 80 -19.58 15.05 -2.02
CA VAL A 80 -20.40 13.85 -2.11
C VAL A 80 -19.42 12.71 -1.83
N LEU A 81 -19.39 12.26 -0.59
CA LEU A 81 -18.58 11.11 -0.20
C LEU A 81 -19.06 9.92 -1.05
N PRO A 82 -18.17 9.28 -1.84
CA PRO A 82 -18.53 8.08 -2.57
C PRO A 82 -19.08 7.04 -1.58
N THR A 83 -20.16 6.37 -1.94
CA THR A 83 -20.73 5.30 -1.10
C THR A 83 -20.07 3.97 -1.45
N THR A 84 -19.71 3.18 -0.43
CA THR A 84 -19.18 1.82 -0.57
C THR A 84 -20.27 0.84 -1.01
N THR A 85 -20.79 1.01 -2.22
CA THR A 85 -21.70 0.05 -2.85
C THR A 85 -20.90 -0.92 -3.72
N TYR A 86 -20.06 -1.74 -3.09
CA TYR A 86 -19.41 -2.85 -3.77
C TYR A 86 -20.27 -4.13 -3.64
N ILE A 87 -20.64 -4.70 -4.77
CA ILE A 87 -21.26 -6.02 -4.85
C ILE A 87 -20.25 -6.95 -5.53
N PRO A 88 -19.75 -7.99 -4.85
CA PRO A 88 -18.79 -8.92 -5.43
C PRO A 88 -19.28 -9.52 -6.75
N PRO A 89 -18.50 -9.43 -7.84
CA PRO A 89 -18.85 -10.10 -9.08
C PRO A 89 -18.71 -11.62 -8.89
N GLN A 90 -19.68 -12.36 -9.41
CA GLN A 90 -19.65 -13.83 -9.40
C GLN A 90 -18.75 -14.32 -10.53
N LEU A 91 -17.47 -14.56 -10.23
CA LEU A 91 -16.45 -14.93 -11.21
C LEU A 91 -15.97 -16.37 -11.01
N SER A 92 -15.91 -17.12 -12.11
CA SER A 92 -15.17 -18.38 -12.16
C SER A 92 -13.72 -18.08 -12.53
N LEU A 93 -12.80 -18.41 -11.63
CA LEU A 93 -11.37 -18.29 -11.88
C LEU A 93 -10.83 -19.61 -12.45
N ALA A 94 -10.00 -19.53 -13.49
CA ALA A 94 -9.37 -20.69 -14.08
C ALA A 94 -8.32 -21.28 -13.13
N ASN A 95 -8.03 -22.58 -13.27
CA ASN A 95 -6.89 -23.17 -12.58
C ASN A 95 -5.59 -22.54 -13.07
N VAL A 96 -4.67 -22.31 -12.14
CA VAL A 96 -3.34 -21.80 -12.48
C VAL A 96 -2.43 -22.91 -12.96
N THR A 97 -1.47 -22.57 -13.81
CA THR A 97 -0.46 -23.52 -14.30
C THR A 97 0.80 -23.39 -13.43
N PRO A 98 1.18 -24.42 -12.65
CA PRO A 98 2.38 -24.38 -11.85
C PRO A 98 3.63 -24.37 -12.73
N ASN A 99 4.71 -23.76 -12.23
CA ASN A 99 6.03 -23.86 -12.85
C ASN A 99 6.59 -25.28 -12.62
N PRO A 100 6.85 -26.08 -13.68
CA PRO A 100 7.28 -27.47 -13.53
C PRO A 100 8.68 -27.62 -12.92
N ALA A 101 9.45 -26.54 -12.80
CA ALA A 101 10.75 -26.53 -12.13
C ALA A 101 10.64 -26.54 -10.59
N ILE A 102 9.46 -26.25 -10.04
CA ILE A 102 9.21 -26.19 -8.60
C ILE A 102 8.43 -27.44 -8.20
N THR A 103 9.01 -28.26 -7.34
CA THR A 103 8.46 -29.59 -6.97
C THR A 103 8.01 -29.66 -5.51
N GLU A 104 8.22 -28.57 -4.77
CA GLU A 104 7.85 -28.41 -3.38
C GLU A 104 6.33 -28.52 -3.22
N CYS A 105 5.90 -29.40 -2.31
CA CYS A 105 4.49 -29.71 -2.09
C CYS A 105 3.66 -28.47 -1.71
N SER A 106 4.24 -27.59 -0.89
CA SER A 106 3.62 -26.32 -0.49
C SER A 106 3.26 -25.44 -1.69
N TYR A 107 4.16 -25.34 -2.68
CA TYR A 107 3.94 -24.56 -3.89
C TYR A 107 2.80 -25.12 -4.74
N ILE A 108 2.78 -26.46 -4.92
CA ILE A 108 1.77 -27.16 -5.69
C ILE A 108 0.40 -27.01 -5.02
N VAL A 109 0.31 -27.29 -3.72
CA VAL A 109 -0.93 -27.17 -2.93
C VAL A 109 -1.48 -25.75 -2.95
N LEU A 110 -0.61 -24.74 -2.82
CA LEU A 110 -1.03 -23.35 -2.92
C LEU A 110 -1.64 -23.05 -4.29
N GLY A 111 -1.00 -23.50 -5.38
CA GLY A 111 -1.51 -23.32 -6.73
C GLY A 111 -2.87 -23.99 -6.96
N GLU A 112 -3.06 -25.21 -6.44
CA GLU A 112 -4.33 -25.93 -6.55
C GLU A 112 -5.49 -25.21 -5.84
N LYS A 113 -5.22 -24.62 -4.67
CA LYS A 113 -6.23 -23.92 -3.85
C LYS A 113 -6.49 -22.48 -4.30
N LEU A 114 -5.57 -21.89 -5.06
CA LEU A 114 -5.57 -20.46 -5.35
C LEU A 114 -6.88 -19.92 -5.97
N PRO A 115 -7.55 -20.61 -6.92
CA PRO A 115 -8.82 -20.13 -7.47
C PRO A 115 -9.94 -19.99 -6.41
N GLN A 116 -10.03 -20.90 -5.42
CA GLN A 116 -11.00 -20.80 -4.31
C GLN A 116 -10.64 -19.62 -3.40
N MET A 117 -9.35 -19.49 -3.06
CA MET A 117 -8.85 -18.47 -2.14
C MET A 117 -9.07 -17.06 -2.70
N LEU A 118 -8.87 -16.87 -4.00
CA LEU A 118 -9.15 -15.59 -4.66
C LEU A 118 -10.65 -15.32 -4.81
N ARG A 119 -11.51 -16.35 -4.89
CA ARG A 119 -12.97 -16.17 -4.77
C ARG A 119 -13.38 -15.71 -3.38
N HIS A 120 -12.81 -16.32 -2.35
CA HIS A 120 -12.97 -15.84 -0.98
C HIS A 120 -12.55 -14.38 -0.83
N ALA A 121 -11.39 -13.98 -1.37
CA ALA A 121 -10.98 -12.57 -1.37
C ALA A 121 -12.02 -11.66 -2.03
N MET A 122 -12.51 -12.00 -3.23
CA MET A 122 -13.53 -11.22 -3.94
C MET A 122 -14.83 -11.08 -3.15
N GLU A 123 -15.26 -12.13 -2.43
CA GLU A 123 -16.49 -12.16 -1.65
C GLU A 123 -16.45 -11.23 -0.42
N ILE A 124 -15.30 -11.11 0.23
CA ILE A 124 -15.17 -10.36 1.49
C ILE A 124 -14.46 -9.01 1.37
N SER A 125 -13.80 -8.71 0.25
CA SER A 125 -13.23 -7.38 -0.02
C SER A 125 -14.35 -6.35 -0.12
N ASN A 126 -14.27 -5.26 0.64
CA ASN A 126 -15.21 -4.14 0.52
C ASN A 126 -14.57 -2.77 0.72
N ARG A 127 -13.27 -2.72 1.05
CA ARG A 127 -12.52 -1.48 1.18
C ARG A 127 -11.62 -1.22 -0.01
N SER A 128 -11.32 0.06 -0.23
CA SER A 128 -10.52 0.52 -1.38
C SER A 128 -9.15 -0.14 -1.46
N TRP A 129 -8.42 -0.23 -0.35
CA TRP A 129 -7.11 -0.91 -0.28
C TRP A 129 -7.19 -2.43 -0.50
N GLU A 130 -8.28 -3.08 -0.05
CA GLU A 130 -8.51 -4.52 -0.26
C GLU A 130 -8.78 -4.82 -1.73
N LEU A 131 -9.65 -4.04 -2.37
CA LEU A 131 -9.96 -4.14 -3.79
C LEU A 131 -8.74 -3.79 -4.64
N GLY A 132 -7.96 -2.79 -4.23
CA GLY A 132 -6.71 -2.40 -4.86
C GLY A 132 -5.72 -3.56 -4.91
N ILE A 133 -5.42 -4.19 -3.77
CA ILE A 133 -4.46 -5.30 -3.77
C ILE A 133 -5.00 -6.56 -4.45
N LEU A 134 -6.31 -6.82 -4.34
CA LEU A 134 -6.95 -7.92 -5.04
C LEU A 134 -6.86 -7.73 -6.56
N SER A 135 -7.07 -6.51 -7.06
CA SER A 135 -6.94 -6.22 -8.50
C SER A 135 -5.51 -6.48 -9.01
N LYS A 136 -4.49 -6.07 -8.25
CA LYS A 136 -3.08 -6.33 -8.57
C LYS A 136 -2.76 -7.82 -8.50
N THR A 137 -3.34 -8.54 -7.55
CA THR A 137 -3.23 -10.00 -7.43
C THR A 137 -3.80 -10.72 -8.65
N LEU A 138 -5.01 -10.34 -9.09
CA LEU A 138 -5.62 -10.92 -10.29
C LEU A 138 -4.78 -10.67 -11.54
N LEU A 139 -4.16 -9.49 -11.67
CA LEU A 139 -3.22 -9.23 -12.77
C LEU A 139 -1.96 -10.10 -12.67
N GLU A 140 -1.31 -10.19 -11.51
CA GLU A 140 -0.10 -11.01 -11.36
C GLU A 140 -0.32 -12.51 -11.61
N VAL A 141 -1.49 -13.03 -11.23
CA VAL A 141 -1.82 -14.45 -11.38
C VAL A 141 -2.32 -14.77 -12.78
N TYR A 142 -3.28 -13.99 -13.32
CA TYR A 142 -4.02 -14.34 -14.54
C TYR A 142 -3.68 -13.49 -15.77
N SER A 143 -3.02 -12.35 -15.60
CA SER A 143 -2.65 -11.46 -16.71
C SER A 143 -1.28 -10.82 -16.50
N PRO A 144 -0.23 -11.63 -16.26
CA PRO A 144 1.07 -11.12 -15.82
C PRO A 144 1.73 -10.22 -16.87
N ASN A 145 1.37 -10.34 -18.15
CA ASN A 145 1.81 -9.47 -19.25
C ASN A 145 1.36 -7.99 -19.08
N LEU A 146 0.35 -7.73 -18.26
CA LEU A 146 -0.11 -6.39 -17.90
C LEU A 146 0.53 -5.88 -16.60
N THR A 147 1.42 -6.66 -15.98
CA THR A 147 2.12 -6.25 -14.76
C THR A 147 3.53 -5.77 -15.06
N PRO A 148 4.14 -4.97 -14.18
CA PRO A 148 5.51 -4.51 -14.38
C PRO A 148 6.55 -5.60 -14.59
N PHE A 149 6.33 -6.82 -14.07
CA PHE A 149 7.33 -7.89 -14.13
C PHE A 149 7.41 -8.61 -15.48
N LYS A 150 6.31 -8.66 -16.23
CA LYS A 150 6.27 -9.25 -17.58
C LYS A 150 5.65 -8.29 -18.60
N TRP A 151 5.75 -6.99 -18.33
CA TRP A 151 5.10 -5.94 -19.10
C TRP A 151 5.34 -6.13 -20.60
N ASN A 152 4.26 -6.22 -21.36
CA ASN A 152 4.33 -6.22 -22.81
C ASN A 152 3.25 -5.30 -23.38
N ALA A 153 3.69 -4.10 -23.78
CA ALA A 153 2.83 -3.07 -24.37
C ALA A 153 2.11 -3.51 -25.66
N THR A 154 2.62 -4.54 -26.35
CA THR A 154 2.03 -5.05 -27.60
C THR A 154 0.94 -6.10 -27.35
N LEU A 155 0.91 -6.72 -26.16
CA LEU A 155 -0.03 -7.79 -25.81
C LEU A 155 -1.27 -7.32 -25.06
N THR A 156 -1.50 -6.00 -25.00
CA THR A 156 -2.83 -5.45 -24.66
C THR A 156 -3.94 -5.97 -25.58
N ASN A 157 -3.57 -6.66 -26.67
CA ASN A 157 -4.48 -7.25 -27.65
C ASN A 157 -4.75 -8.76 -27.48
N GLU A 158 -3.92 -9.53 -26.78
CA GLU A 158 -4.01 -11.02 -26.83
C GLU A 158 -5.05 -11.64 -25.88
N SER A 159 -5.05 -11.25 -24.60
CA SER A 159 -5.99 -11.82 -23.62
C SER A 159 -6.60 -10.73 -22.74
N THR A 160 -7.91 -10.59 -22.81
CA THR A 160 -8.68 -9.67 -21.96
C THR A 160 -8.62 -10.10 -20.49
N PRO A 161 -8.22 -9.24 -19.54
CA PRO A 161 -8.10 -9.56 -18.12
C PRO A 161 -9.47 -9.59 -17.41
N TRP A 162 -10.36 -10.49 -17.84
CA TRP A 162 -11.78 -10.49 -17.46
C TRP A 162 -12.06 -10.41 -15.96
N ALA A 163 -11.33 -11.18 -15.15
CA ALA A 163 -11.54 -11.18 -13.71
C ALA A 163 -11.24 -9.82 -13.08
N MET A 164 -10.12 -9.20 -13.47
CA MET A 164 -9.75 -7.87 -13.01
C MET A 164 -10.73 -6.81 -13.50
N LEU A 165 -11.11 -6.81 -14.79
CA LEU A 165 -12.05 -5.82 -15.33
C LEU A 165 -13.42 -5.86 -14.63
N ASN A 166 -13.95 -7.05 -14.35
CA ASN A 166 -15.21 -7.20 -13.62
C ASN A 166 -15.10 -6.67 -12.18
N LEU A 167 -14.00 -7.00 -11.47
CA LEU A 167 -13.74 -6.49 -10.13
C LEU A 167 -13.68 -4.95 -10.12
N THR A 168 -12.91 -4.36 -11.03
CA THR A 168 -12.74 -2.91 -11.11
C THR A 168 -14.04 -2.21 -11.48
N LEU A 169 -14.84 -2.76 -12.39
CA LEU A 169 -16.15 -2.21 -12.72
C LEU A 169 -17.08 -2.22 -11.51
N ALA A 170 -17.11 -3.32 -10.75
CA ALA A 170 -17.89 -3.42 -9.51
C ALA A 170 -17.40 -2.43 -8.43
N ALA A 171 -16.09 -2.21 -8.31
CA ALA A 171 -15.53 -1.22 -7.40
C ALA A 171 -15.94 0.22 -7.73
N LEU A 172 -16.14 0.53 -9.02
CA LEU A 172 -16.55 1.86 -9.51
C LEU A 172 -18.08 2.06 -9.55
N ALA A 173 -18.89 1.12 -9.05
CA ALA A 173 -20.34 1.23 -9.10
C ALA A 173 -20.88 2.52 -8.45
N GLY A 174 -20.21 2.99 -7.39
CA GLY A 174 -20.54 4.24 -6.69
C GLY A 174 -19.83 5.49 -7.20
N TYR A 175 -19.01 5.40 -8.26
CA TYR A 175 -18.25 6.56 -8.76
C TYR A 175 -19.18 7.58 -9.42
N ASN A 176 -19.01 8.87 -9.08
CA ASN A 176 -19.80 9.94 -9.67
C ASN A 176 -19.24 10.35 -11.05
N TRP A 177 -19.99 10.04 -12.10
CA TRP A 177 -19.64 10.34 -13.50
C TRP A 177 -20.12 11.72 -13.98
N THR A 178 -20.63 12.56 -13.08
CA THR A 178 -21.08 13.92 -13.45
C THR A 178 -19.90 14.75 -13.94
N GLY A 179 -20.00 15.27 -15.17
CA GLY A 179 -18.93 16.02 -15.82
C GLY A 179 -17.95 15.17 -16.64
N ALA A 180 -18.20 13.86 -16.78
CA ALA A 180 -17.40 13.00 -17.64
C ALA A 180 -17.42 13.45 -19.13
N PRO A 181 -16.38 13.13 -19.92
CA PRO A 181 -16.21 13.65 -21.28
C PRO A 181 -17.31 13.26 -22.28
N GLU A 182 -17.97 14.25 -22.89
CA GLU A 182 -19.04 14.01 -23.87
C GLU A 182 -18.54 13.58 -25.26
N SER A 183 -17.33 13.99 -25.66
CA SER A 183 -16.78 13.77 -27.01
C SER A 183 -15.48 12.95 -27.01
N CYS A 184 -15.20 12.26 -28.11
CA CYS A 184 -14.05 11.37 -28.28
C CYS A 184 -12.79 12.12 -28.74
N VAL A 185 -12.38 13.17 -28.03
CA VAL A 185 -11.23 14.00 -28.42
C VAL A 185 -10.04 13.71 -27.50
N GLY A 186 -8.86 13.45 -28.06
CA GLY A 186 -7.59 13.35 -27.33
C GLY A 186 -7.03 11.93 -27.15
N ASP A 187 -5.75 11.83 -26.79
CA ASP A 187 -5.15 10.59 -26.31
C ASP A 187 -5.64 10.34 -24.88
N LEU A 188 -5.88 9.08 -24.48
CA LEU A 188 -6.28 8.75 -23.09
C LEU A 188 -5.30 9.33 -22.07
N ARG A 189 -4.02 9.45 -22.43
CA ARG A 189 -2.96 10.02 -21.58
C ARG A 189 -3.14 11.51 -21.31
N ASP A 190 -3.86 12.23 -22.15
CA ASP A 190 -4.12 13.66 -21.94
C ASP A 190 -5.03 13.89 -20.74
N TYR A 191 -5.93 12.93 -20.43
CA TYR A 191 -6.77 12.96 -19.24
C TYR A 191 -6.01 12.75 -17.92
N LEU A 192 -4.70 12.48 -17.96
CA LEU A 192 -3.87 12.32 -16.76
C LEU A 192 -3.16 13.62 -16.35
N ASP A 193 -3.34 14.68 -17.13
CA ASP A 193 -2.61 15.94 -16.98
C ASP A 193 -3.59 17.12 -17.00
N PRO A 194 -3.69 17.89 -15.90
CA PRO A 194 -4.60 19.03 -15.81
C PRO A 194 -4.45 20.06 -16.93
N ASP A 195 -3.24 20.23 -17.48
CA ASP A 195 -2.95 21.23 -18.51
C ASP A 195 -3.29 20.74 -19.93
N ARG A 196 -3.48 19.42 -20.11
CA ARG A 196 -3.77 18.79 -21.41
C ARG A 196 -5.15 18.17 -21.49
N ALA A 197 -5.80 17.91 -20.34
CA ALA A 197 -7.07 17.20 -20.29
C ALA A 197 -8.14 17.90 -21.15
N PRO A 198 -8.73 17.19 -22.14
CA PRO A 198 -9.81 17.74 -22.98
C PRO A 198 -11.08 18.11 -22.19
N THR A 199 -11.23 17.53 -21.00
CA THR A 199 -12.30 17.82 -20.05
C THR A 199 -11.65 18.13 -18.70
N PRO A 200 -12.03 19.23 -18.02
CA PRO A 200 -11.41 19.60 -16.75
C PRO A 200 -11.42 18.44 -15.75
N LEU A 201 -10.28 18.23 -15.09
CA LEU A 201 -10.16 17.27 -14.01
C LEU A 201 -10.75 17.88 -12.73
N ILE A 202 -11.45 17.06 -11.96
CA ILE A 202 -11.98 17.42 -10.64
C ILE A 202 -11.33 16.55 -9.56
N PRO A 203 -11.02 17.08 -8.37
CA PRO A 203 -10.47 16.29 -7.27
C PRO A 203 -11.55 15.33 -6.76
N GLN A 204 -11.46 14.05 -7.15
CA GLN A 204 -12.42 13.03 -6.77
C GLN A 204 -11.74 11.66 -6.66
N ALA A 205 -11.89 11.03 -5.49
CA ALA A 205 -11.44 9.66 -5.26
C ALA A 205 -12.23 8.64 -6.09
N LEU A 206 -11.58 7.55 -6.52
CA LEU A 206 -12.20 6.45 -7.28
C LEU A 206 -13.29 5.71 -6.49
N ILE A 207 -13.11 5.65 -5.17
CA ILE A 207 -13.96 4.95 -4.21
C ILE A 207 -13.71 5.57 -2.83
N ASP A 208 -14.58 5.31 -1.86
CA ASP A 208 -14.39 5.72 -0.47
C ASP A 208 -13.06 5.21 0.12
N GLY A 209 -12.30 6.13 0.69
CA GLY A 209 -11.01 5.88 1.33
C GLY A 209 -11.08 5.71 2.85
N ASP A 210 -12.25 5.80 3.49
CA ASP A 210 -12.36 5.81 4.96
C ASP A 210 -11.49 6.91 5.63
N GLY A 211 -11.44 8.07 4.95
CA GLY A 211 -10.58 9.21 5.31
C GLY A 211 -9.09 9.06 4.96
N SER A 212 -8.72 8.00 4.24
CA SER A 212 -7.40 7.84 3.62
C SER A 212 -7.35 8.50 2.23
N LEU A 213 -6.31 9.29 2.01
CA LEU A 213 -5.96 9.88 0.72
C LEU A 213 -5.34 8.83 -0.22
N GLY A 214 -4.60 7.87 0.36
CA GLY A 214 -3.87 6.85 -0.39
C GLY A 214 -4.73 5.67 -0.81
N ASP A 215 -5.66 5.22 0.02
CA ASP A 215 -6.32 3.92 -0.18
C ASP A 215 -7.13 3.85 -1.49
N PRO A 216 -7.88 4.89 -1.90
CA PRO A 216 -8.53 4.91 -3.23
C PRO A 216 -7.55 4.85 -4.40
N ASN A 217 -6.33 5.39 -4.23
CA ASN A 217 -5.28 5.36 -5.26
C ASN A 217 -4.76 3.94 -5.54
N SER A 218 -4.94 3.00 -4.61
CA SER A 218 -4.54 1.60 -4.82
C SER A 218 -5.30 0.89 -5.98
N LEU A 219 -6.40 1.46 -6.46
CA LEU A 219 -7.13 0.98 -7.64
C LEU A 219 -6.68 1.65 -8.96
N LEU A 220 -5.78 2.62 -8.90
CA LEU A 220 -5.45 3.47 -10.04
C LEU A 220 -4.97 2.67 -11.26
N SER A 221 -4.04 1.74 -11.08
CA SER A 221 -3.54 0.88 -12.16
C SER A 221 -4.64 0.02 -12.78
N ALA A 222 -5.56 -0.51 -11.96
CA ALA A 222 -6.67 -1.33 -12.43
C ALA A 222 -7.68 -0.52 -13.26
N VAL A 223 -8.03 0.69 -12.81
CA VAL A 223 -8.91 1.60 -13.58
C VAL A 223 -8.23 2.07 -14.87
N TRP A 224 -6.91 2.29 -14.84
CA TRP A 224 -6.17 2.59 -16.07
C TRP A 224 -6.19 1.42 -17.06
N VAL A 225 -6.00 0.18 -16.59
CA VAL A 225 -6.15 -0.99 -17.48
C VAL A 225 -7.58 -1.12 -17.99
N LEU A 226 -8.60 -0.83 -17.18
CA LEU A 226 -9.98 -0.78 -17.65
C LEU A 226 -10.14 0.25 -18.77
N ALA A 227 -9.56 1.44 -18.67
CA ALA A 227 -9.55 2.44 -19.74
C ALA A 227 -8.92 1.89 -21.04
N LEU A 228 -7.78 1.19 -20.95
CA LEU A 228 -7.09 0.62 -22.12
C LEU A 228 -7.89 -0.47 -22.85
N PHE A 229 -8.78 -1.17 -22.15
CA PHE A 229 -9.58 -2.27 -22.69
C PHE A 229 -11.03 -1.88 -23.00
N ALA A 230 -11.52 -0.77 -22.44
CA ALA A 230 -12.94 -0.41 -22.45
C ALA A 230 -13.52 -0.30 -23.86
N ASP A 231 -12.77 0.20 -24.85
CA ASP A 231 -13.29 0.37 -26.22
C ASP A 231 -13.17 -0.89 -27.10
N ARG A 232 -12.66 -2.01 -26.57
CA ARG A 232 -12.67 -3.28 -27.31
C ARG A 232 -14.10 -3.80 -27.46
N GLU A 233 -14.42 -4.35 -28.63
CA GLU A 233 -15.76 -4.85 -28.96
C GLU A 233 -16.22 -5.97 -28.01
N ASP A 234 -15.33 -6.89 -27.65
CA ASP A 234 -15.62 -7.98 -26.71
C ASP A 234 -15.95 -7.44 -25.30
N VAL A 235 -15.17 -6.47 -24.83
CA VAL A 235 -15.35 -5.83 -23.52
C VAL A 235 -16.64 -5.01 -23.49
N GLN A 236 -16.90 -4.18 -24.50
CA GLN A 236 -18.15 -3.43 -24.64
C GLN A 236 -19.37 -4.37 -24.69
N GLY A 237 -19.30 -5.42 -25.51
CA GLY A 237 -20.41 -6.36 -25.70
C GLY A 237 -20.76 -7.16 -24.45
N LEU A 238 -19.75 -7.59 -23.68
CA LEU A 238 -19.95 -8.45 -22.52
C LEU A 238 -20.17 -7.67 -21.22
N LEU A 239 -19.43 -6.59 -20.98
CA LEU A 239 -19.45 -5.86 -19.70
C LEU A 239 -20.28 -4.57 -19.75
N LYS A 240 -20.66 -4.08 -20.95
CA LYS A 240 -21.44 -2.84 -21.13
C LYS A 240 -20.83 -1.65 -20.38
N VAL A 241 -19.51 -1.52 -20.51
CA VAL A 241 -18.72 -0.50 -19.83
C VAL A 241 -18.93 0.89 -20.42
N ARG A 242 -18.50 1.92 -19.69
CA ARG A 242 -18.39 3.27 -20.23
C ARG A 242 -17.29 3.34 -21.30
N PRO A 243 -17.24 4.39 -22.13
CA PRO A 243 -16.13 4.60 -23.06
C PRO A 243 -14.79 4.75 -22.33
N ALA A 244 -13.68 4.38 -22.97
CA ALA A 244 -12.33 4.42 -22.40
C ALA A 244 -11.95 5.77 -21.76
N ARG A 245 -12.33 6.88 -22.41
CA ARG A 245 -12.05 8.24 -21.93
C ARG A 245 -12.66 8.56 -20.57
N ASP A 246 -13.82 7.97 -20.23
CA ASP A 246 -14.47 8.19 -18.93
C ASP A 246 -13.56 7.62 -17.84
N TYR A 247 -13.05 6.40 -18.03
CA TYR A 247 -12.14 5.76 -17.08
C TYR A 247 -10.78 6.48 -17.00
N ALA A 248 -10.24 6.96 -18.13
CA ALA A 248 -9.03 7.78 -18.12
C ALA A 248 -9.22 9.10 -17.36
N TRP A 249 -10.37 9.76 -17.55
CA TRP A 249 -10.75 10.95 -16.78
C TRP A 249 -10.91 10.65 -15.29
N ALA A 250 -11.48 9.49 -14.93
CA ALA A 250 -11.57 9.06 -13.53
C ALA A 250 -10.19 8.85 -12.88
N VAL A 251 -9.22 8.30 -13.63
CA VAL A 251 -7.82 8.23 -13.18
C VAL A 251 -7.23 9.62 -12.98
N GLY A 252 -7.46 10.55 -13.93
CA GLY A 252 -7.05 11.95 -13.81
C GLY A 252 -7.62 12.63 -12.57
N ASN A 253 -8.89 12.41 -12.27
CA ASN A 253 -9.56 12.93 -11.08
C ASN A 253 -8.96 12.41 -9.78
N GLN A 254 -8.60 11.13 -9.73
CA GLN A 254 -7.90 10.54 -8.58
C GLN A 254 -6.50 11.11 -8.40
N LEU A 255 -5.77 11.33 -9.50
CA LEU A 255 -4.48 12.01 -9.45
C LEU A 255 -4.63 13.45 -8.95
N ARG A 256 -5.70 14.15 -9.37
CA ARG A 256 -6.00 15.50 -8.89
C ARG A 256 -6.35 15.51 -7.40
N HIS A 257 -7.14 14.53 -6.94
CA HIS A 257 -7.46 14.32 -5.53
C HIS A 257 -6.18 14.14 -4.70
N LEU A 258 -5.26 13.30 -5.18
CA LEU A 258 -3.97 13.07 -4.53
C LEU A 258 -3.09 14.35 -4.51
N ASP A 259 -3.12 15.14 -5.59
CA ASP A 259 -2.32 16.36 -5.70
C ASP A 259 -2.76 17.45 -4.72
N GLU A 260 -4.07 17.60 -4.52
CA GLU A 260 -4.67 18.57 -3.60
C GLU A 260 -4.64 18.14 -2.12
N GLY A 261 -4.28 16.88 -1.86
CA GLY A 261 -4.20 16.35 -0.51
C GLY A 261 -3.09 16.97 0.35
N ILE A 262 -3.18 16.72 1.65
CA ILE A 262 -2.24 17.26 2.65
C ILE A 262 -0.82 16.72 2.41
N ARG A 263 0.17 17.61 2.55
CA ARG A 263 1.59 17.28 2.45
C ARG A 263 2.36 17.85 3.63
N SER A 264 3.45 17.18 4.00
CA SER A 264 4.46 17.75 4.90
C SER A 264 5.27 18.86 4.20
N SER A 265 6.07 19.58 4.97
CA SER A 265 6.97 20.63 4.47
C SER A 265 8.01 20.14 3.45
N ASN A 266 8.39 18.86 3.48
CA ASN A 266 9.29 18.25 2.50
C ASN A 266 8.56 17.64 1.29
N GLY A 267 7.23 17.80 1.20
CA GLY A 267 6.41 17.34 0.08
C GLY A 267 5.95 15.87 0.14
N THR A 268 6.13 15.20 1.28
CA THR A 268 5.57 13.85 1.50
C THR A 268 4.06 13.95 1.49
N ILE A 269 3.38 13.10 0.72
CA ILE A 269 1.92 13.00 0.72
C ILE A 269 1.46 12.36 2.03
N SER A 270 0.38 12.86 2.62
CA SER A 270 -0.25 12.27 3.81
C SER A 270 -1.03 10.99 3.46
N GLN A 271 -1.07 10.03 4.38
CA GLN A 271 -2.04 8.93 4.34
C GLN A 271 -3.45 9.47 4.57
N ARG A 272 -3.61 10.48 5.42
CA ARG A 272 -4.92 10.99 5.86
C ARG A 272 -5.31 12.25 5.10
N GLU A 273 -6.60 12.38 4.80
CA GLU A 273 -7.12 13.53 4.04
C GLU A 273 -7.25 14.81 4.89
N LEU A 274 -7.45 14.68 6.21
CA LEU A 274 -7.80 15.80 7.10
C LEU A 274 -6.65 16.32 7.96
N TYR A 275 -5.59 15.54 8.12
CA TYR A 275 -4.37 15.93 8.83
C TYR A 275 -3.18 15.18 8.24
N PHE A 276 -1.97 15.63 8.55
CA PHE A 276 -0.76 14.96 8.08
C PHE A 276 -0.45 13.74 8.94
N GLU A 277 -0.30 12.58 8.32
CA GLU A 277 0.17 11.34 8.94
C GLU A 277 0.76 10.43 7.86
N ILE A 278 1.73 9.58 8.20
CA ILE A 278 2.31 8.60 7.27
C ILE A 278 2.24 7.21 7.89
N TRP A 279 1.84 6.23 7.08
CA TRP A 279 1.62 4.85 7.49
C TRP A 279 2.41 3.96 6.52
N SER A 280 3.02 2.88 7.00
CA SER A 280 3.77 1.94 6.15
C SER A 280 2.92 1.33 5.02
N ASP A 281 1.60 1.33 5.17
CA ASP A 281 0.62 0.86 4.20
C ASP A 281 0.69 1.67 2.89
N MET A 282 1.01 2.97 2.98
CA MET A 282 1.12 3.88 1.83
C MET A 282 2.12 3.43 0.79
N GLY A 283 3.17 2.70 1.21
CA GLY A 283 4.19 2.18 0.33
C GLY A 283 3.64 1.37 -0.83
N THR A 284 2.46 0.75 -0.67
CA THR A 284 1.72 0.07 -1.75
C THR A 284 0.61 0.91 -2.38
N MET A 285 0.05 1.89 -1.67
CA MET A 285 -1.13 2.61 -2.15
C MET A 285 -0.80 3.65 -3.23
N ILE A 286 0.34 4.36 -3.11
CA ILE A 286 0.67 5.50 -3.99
C ILE A 286 1.86 5.21 -4.92
N PRO A 287 3.07 4.92 -4.41
CA PRO A 287 4.26 4.84 -5.26
C PRO A 287 4.17 3.82 -6.42
N PRO A 288 3.70 2.57 -6.23
CA PRO A 288 3.69 1.60 -7.33
C PRO A 288 2.68 1.95 -8.42
N ASP A 289 1.53 2.55 -8.08
CA ASP A 289 0.53 2.99 -9.06
C ASP A 289 1.02 4.19 -9.89
N LEU A 290 1.70 5.15 -9.27
CA LEU A 290 2.39 6.22 -10.01
C LEU A 290 3.46 5.62 -10.94
N ALA A 291 4.29 4.70 -10.44
CA ALA A 291 5.31 4.07 -11.27
C ALA A 291 4.69 3.29 -12.45
N TYR A 292 3.55 2.62 -12.22
CA TYR A 292 2.80 1.90 -13.25
C TYR A 292 2.26 2.84 -14.35
N LEU A 293 1.76 4.03 -13.98
CA LEU A 293 1.43 5.05 -14.98
C LEU A 293 2.68 5.47 -15.76
N GLY A 294 3.81 5.67 -15.10
CA GLY A 294 5.06 6.00 -15.79
C GLY A 294 5.47 4.94 -16.83
N LEU A 295 5.30 3.66 -16.49
CA LEU A 295 5.50 2.53 -17.39
C LEU A 295 4.50 2.53 -18.56
N SER A 296 3.20 2.50 -18.26
CA SER A 296 2.15 2.29 -19.25
C SER A 296 1.91 3.48 -20.18
N THR A 297 2.28 4.69 -19.73
CA THR A 297 2.14 5.93 -20.51
C THR A 297 3.47 6.42 -21.09
N SER A 298 4.58 5.72 -20.83
CA SER A 298 5.94 6.17 -21.19
C SER A 298 6.27 7.58 -20.68
N ASN A 299 5.77 7.92 -19.48
CA ASN A 299 5.95 9.23 -18.87
C ASN A 299 6.91 9.15 -17.66
N PRO A 300 8.19 9.54 -17.81
CA PRO A 300 9.18 9.42 -16.75
C PRO A 300 8.90 10.33 -15.54
N SER A 301 8.05 11.34 -15.66
CA SER A 301 7.66 12.20 -14.53
C SER A 301 6.92 11.41 -13.46
N PHE A 302 6.02 10.49 -13.84
CA PHE A 302 5.35 9.62 -12.89
C PHE A 302 6.33 8.67 -12.18
N SER A 303 7.31 8.11 -12.90
CA SER A 303 8.38 7.30 -12.30
C SER A 303 9.21 8.10 -11.28
N ARG A 304 9.53 9.37 -11.59
CA ARG A 304 10.23 10.26 -10.66
C ARG A 304 9.39 10.53 -9.41
N SER A 305 8.09 10.82 -9.58
CA SER A 305 7.17 11.08 -8.46
C SER A 305 7.05 9.86 -7.56
N ALA A 306 6.91 8.66 -8.14
CA ALA A 306 6.89 7.41 -7.39
C ALA A 306 8.14 7.21 -6.52
N LEU A 307 9.33 7.28 -7.13
CA LEU A 307 10.60 7.14 -6.42
C LEU A 307 10.77 8.20 -5.33
N THR A 308 10.32 9.42 -5.59
CA THR A 308 10.37 10.53 -4.62
C THR A 308 9.48 10.24 -3.43
N GLN A 309 8.21 9.91 -3.65
CA GLN A 309 7.25 9.67 -2.58
C GLN A 309 7.66 8.47 -1.72
N TRP A 310 8.07 7.35 -2.34
CA TRP A 310 8.55 6.20 -1.59
C TRP A 310 9.78 6.54 -0.74
N THR A 311 10.73 7.31 -1.27
CA THR A 311 11.94 7.71 -0.52
C THR A 311 11.58 8.60 0.67
N LEU A 312 10.67 9.54 0.47
CA LEU A 312 10.24 10.45 1.53
C LEU A 312 9.48 9.72 2.64
N GLU A 313 8.53 8.87 2.28
CA GLU A 313 7.78 8.01 3.21
C GLU A 313 8.72 7.07 3.97
N SER A 314 9.57 6.34 3.25
CA SER A 314 10.60 5.47 3.81
C SER A 314 11.49 6.23 4.80
N SER A 315 11.93 7.45 4.48
CA SER A 315 12.74 8.26 5.39
C SER A 315 12.01 8.64 6.68
N GLY A 316 10.69 8.81 6.62
CA GLY A 316 9.85 9.15 7.77
C GLY A 316 9.55 7.96 8.68
N LEU A 317 9.48 6.74 8.13
CA LEU A 317 9.09 5.53 8.86
C LEU A 317 10.26 4.61 9.22
N PHE A 318 11.38 4.69 8.51
CA PHE A 318 12.50 3.77 8.70
C PHE A 318 13.21 4.01 10.03
N ASP A 319 13.28 2.94 10.83
CA ASP A 319 14.07 2.91 12.04
C ASP A 319 15.46 2.32 11.75
N LYS A 320 16.51 3.11 12.04
CA LYS A 320 17.89 2.70 11.74
C LYS A 320 18.41 1.62 12.69
N SER A 321 17.86 1.53 13.90
CA SER A 321 18.27 0.54 14.91
C SER A 321 17.67 -0.82 14.57
N ALA A 322 16.34 -0.86 14.39
CA ALA A 322 15.61 -2.07 14.02
C ALA A 322 15.78 -2.46 12.54
N LYS A 323 16.28 -1.53 11.71
CA LYS A 323 16.47 -1.69 10.26
C LYS A 323 15.18 -2.14 9.56
N THR A 324 14.06 -1.56 9.98
CA THR A 324 12.73 -1.86 9.45
C THR A 324 11.84 -0.62 9.56
N PHE A 325 10.64 -0.65 9.02
CA PHE A 325 9.69 0.45 9.12
C PHE A 325 8.84 0.35 10.38
N ARG A 326 8.67 1.48 11.07
CA ARG A 326 7.54 1.68 11.98
C ARG A 326 6.24 1.63 11.19
N HIS A 327 5.16 1.23 11.84
CA HIS A 327 3.83 1.23 11.22
C HIS A 327 3.32 2.66 11.03
N ILE A 328 3.20 3.43 12.12
CA ILE A 328 2.78 4.84 12.13
C ILE A 328 3.73 5.59 13.06
N ASN A 329 4.14 6.81 12.73
CA ASN A 329 5.16 7.49 13.54
C ASN A 329 4.77 7.74 15.00
N ASP A 330 3.54 8.15 15.26
CA ASP A 330 3.13 8.59 16.61
C ASP A 330 2.14 7.62 17.27
N LEU A 331 1.08 7.21 16.55
CA LEU A 331 -0.01 6.42 17.14
C LEU A 331 0.32 4.93 17.32
N ASP A 332 1.15 4.38 16.44
CA ASP A 332 1.61 3.00 16.50
C ASP A 332 3.05 2.88 15.95
N PRO A 333 4.06 3.28 16.75
CA PRO A 333 5.45 3.24 16.33
C PRO A 333 6.03 1.82 16.30
N GLY A 334 5.21 0.79 16.55
CA GLY A 334 5.63 -0.60 16.51
C GLY A 334 6.02 -1.06 15.11
N PHE A 335 6.79 -2.13 15.05
CA PHE A 335 7.25 -2.73 13.80
C PHE A 335 6.26 -3.80 13.32
N TRP A 336 5.12 -3.35 12.82
CA TRP A 336 4.06 -4.23 12.37
C TRP A 336 4.45 -4.99 11.09
N CYS A 337 4.25 -6.30 11.08
CA CYS A 337 4.68 -7.19 10.00
C CYS A 337 3.99 -6.86 8.67
N THR A 338 2.66 -6.83 8.66
CA THR A 338 1.89 -6.53 7.44
C THR A 338 2.21 -5.15 6.90
N GLY A 339 2.40 -4.13 7.75
CA GLY A 339 2.85 -2.80 7.36
C GLY A 339 4.21 -2.80 6.64
N ASN A 340 5.18 -3.56 7.17
CA ASN A 340 6.45 -3.77 6.48
C ASN A 340 6.26 -4.53 5.15
N GLY A 341 5.36 -5.51 5.10
CA GLY A 341 4.95 -6.17 3.86
C GLY A 341 4.49 -5.18 2.80
N TRP A 342 3.62 -4.22 3.15
CA TRP A 342 3.14 -3.18 2.25
C TRP A 342 4.26 -2.29 1.73
N MET A 343 5.16 -1.82 2.60
CA MET A 343 6.32 -1.01 2.16
C MET A 343 7.20 -1.76 1.16
N MET A 344 7.53 -3.01 1.47
CA MET A 344 8.46 -3.81 0.71
C MET A 344 7.88 -4.26 -0.63
N TRP A 345 6.61 -4.68 -0.63
CA TRP A 345 5.91 -5.11 -1.83
C TRP A 345 5.69 -3.96 -2.81
N GLY A 346 5.28 -2.79 -2.30
CA GLY A 346 5.12 -1.59 -3.11
C GLY A 346 6.45 -1.10 -3.71
N ALA A 347 7.55 -1.19 -2.95
CA ALA A 347 8.88 -0.84 -3.44
C ALA A 347 9.32 -1.70 -4.61
N VAL A 348 9.17 -3.03 -4.53
CA VAL A 348 9.58 -3.93 -5.62
C VAL A 348 8.70 -3.75 -6.86
N HIS A 349 7.42 -3.44 -6.70
CA HIS A 349 6.52 -3.09 -7.81
C HIS A 349 6.92 -1.78 -8.48
N MET A 350 7.21 -0.75 -7.69
CA MET A 350 7.75 0.52 -8.18
C MET A 350 9.04 0.29 -8.98
N LEU A 351 10.00 -0.44 -8.40
CA LEU A 351 11.26 -0.75 -9.08
C LEU A 351 11.04 -1.54 -10.37
N ALA A 352 10.14 -2.52 -10.38
CA ALA A 352 9.80 -3.26 -11.59
C ALA A 352 9.24 -2.35 -12.68
N SER A 353 8.35 -1.41 -12.33
CA SER A 353 7.79 -0.45 -13.29
C SER A 353 8.86 0.45 -13.89
N VAL A 354 9.76 0.99 -13.05
CA VAL A 354 10.87 1.83 -13.52
C VAL A 354 11.90 1.02 -14.34
N ARG A 355 12.09 -0.27 -14.05
CA ARG A 355 12.97 -1.14 -14.85
C ARG A 355 12.37 -1.38 -16.23
N SER A 356 11.11 -1.76 -16.27
CA SER A 356 10.41 -2.15 -17.49
C SER A 356 10.17 -0.96 -18.43
N SER A 357 10.16 0.28 -17.92
CA SER A 357 10.15 1.50 -18.73
C SER A 357 11.55 1.94 -19.22
N GLY A 358 12.61 1.20 -18.89
CA GLY A 358 14.00 1.57 -19.20
C GLY A 358 14.60 2.65 -18.29
N GLY A 359 13.91 3.04 -17.23
CA GLY A 359 14.28 4.16 -16.35
C GLY A 359 15.44 3.89 -15.38
N PHE A 360 15.95 2.65 -15.27
CA PHE A 360 17.01 2.30 -14.30
C PHE A 360 18.29 3.12 -14.47
N GLY A 361 18.70 3.42 -15.70
CA GLY A 361 19.85 4.29 -15.96
C GLY A 361 19.59 5.73 -15.54
N GLN A 362 18.43 6.28 -15.95
CA GLN A 362 18.01 7.65 -15.68
C GLN A 362 17.87 7.95 -14.18
N PHE A 363 17.35 6.99 -13.41
CA PHE A 363 17.04 7.15 -11.99
C PHE A 363 18.00 6.41 -11.05
N SER A 364 19.18 6.01 -11.55
CA SER A 364 20.17 5.21 -10.81
C SER A 364 20.49 5.74 -9.40
N ARG A 365 20.64 7.07 -9.24
CA ARG A 365 20.92 7.72 -7.94
C ARG A 365 19.79 7.56 -6.92
N MET A 366 18.53 7.44 -7.37
CA MET A 366 17.38 7.21 -6.49
C MET A 366 17.21 5.70 -6.23
N ILE A 367 17.42 4.87 -7.24
CA ILE A 367 17.19 3.40 -7.17
C ILE A 367 18.24 2.70 -6.29
N GLY A 368 19.52 3.08 -6.39
CA GLY A 368 20.61 2.43 -5.65
C GLY A 368 20.34 2.34 -4.14
N PRO A 369 20.07 3.47 -3.47
CA PRO A 369 19.73 3.47 -2.04
C PRO A 369 18.50 2.62 -1.70
N VAL A 370 17.44 2.69 -2.51
CA VAL A 370 16.22 1.88 -2.32
C VAL A 370 16.57 0.39 -2.30
N LYS A 371 17.31 -0.09 -3.31
CA LYS A 371 17.71 -1.50 -3.41
C LYS A 371 18.50 -1.98 -2.18
N THR A 372 19.49 -1.20 -1.75
CA THR A 372 20.31 -1.53 -0.57
C THR A 372 19.49 -1.54 0.71
N GLN A 373 18.57 -0.59 0.86
CA GLN A 373 17.67 -0.53 2.01
C GLN A 373 16.75 -1.75 2.04
N LEU A 374 16.16 -2.15 0.91
CA LEU A 374 15.31 -3.34 0.83
C LEU A 374 16.08 -4.61 1.23
N ALA A 375 17.30 -4.81 0.71
CA ALA A 375 18.13 -5.96 1.08
C ALA A 375 18.42 -6.01 2.59
N THR A 376 18.65 -4.84 3.20
CA THR A 376 18.88 -4.70 4.64
C THR A 376 17.62 -5.07 5.43
N ILE A 377 16.45 -4.57 5.02
CA ILE A 377 15.19 -4.84 5.70
C ILE A 377 14.82 -6.32 5.59
N PHE A 378 14.94 -6.94 4.42
CA PHE A 378 14.69 -8.39 4.29
C PHE A 378 15.58 -9.21 5.23
N THR A 379 16.86 -8.84 5.35
CA THR A 379 17.76 -9.51 6.29
C THR A 379 17.30 -9.32 7.75
N SER A 380 16.84 -8.11 8.11
CA SER A 380 16.32 -7.82 9.45
C SER A 380 15.05 -8.59 9.77
N LEU A 381 14.05 -8.52 8.86
CA LEU A 381 12.76 -9.19 9.03
C LEU A 381 12.93 -10.70 9.17
N PHE A 382 13.60 -11.34 8.22
CA PHE A 382 13.72 -12.81 8.27
C PHE A 382 14.58 -13.30 9.43
N ALA A 383 15.40 -12.47 10.07
CA ALA A 383 16.10 -12.85 11.30
C ALA A 383 15.15 -13.02 12.50
N GLU A 384 13.94 -12.49 12.44
CA GLU A 384 12.94 -12.48 13.52
C GLU A 384 11.87 -13.57 13.37
N LEU A 385 12.04 -14.56 12.50
CA LEU A 385 11.07 -15.67 12.38
C LEU A 385 10.85 -16.34 13.75
N ASP A 386 9.58 -16.59 14.08
CA ASP A 386 9.17 -17.31 15.27
C ASP A 386 9.40 -18.83 15.13
N ASP A 387 9.02 -19.59 16.17
CA ASP A 387 9.18 -21.05 16.19
C ASP A 387 8.31 -21.79 15.14
N ASP A 388 7.30 -21.10 14.58
CA ASP A 388 6.45 -21.59 13.47
C ASP A 388 7.03 -21.20 12.10
N ASP A 389 8.23 -20.61 12.04
CA ASP A 389 8.86 -20.00 10.87
C ASP A 389 8.01 -18.86 10.24
N LEU A 390 7.23 -18.13 11.05
CA LEU A 390 6.44 -16.95 10.64
C LEU A 390 7.06 -15.67 11.18
N LEU A 391 6.87 -14.54 10.48
CA LEU A 391 7.22 -13.23 11.03
C LEU A 391 6.23 -12.85 12.13
N PRO A 392 6.67 -12.47 13.34
CA PRO A 392 5.82 -11.98 14.41
C PRO A 392 4.96 -10.79 13.98
N ASN A 393 3.70 -10.72 14.44
CA ASN A 393 2.79 -9.62 14.12
C ASN A 393 3.41 -8.24 14.41
N TYR A 394 4.06 -8.08 15.56
CA TYR A 394 5.00 -6.99 15.81
C TYR A 394 6.39 -7.55 16.12
N LEU A 395 7.39 -7.07 15.39
CA LEU A 395 8.78 -7.51 15.46
C LEU A 395 9.51 -6.91 16.66
N PHE A 396 10.63 -7.51 17.06
CA PHE A 396 11.56 -6.98 18.08
C PHE A 396 10.94 -6.73 19.46
N GLN A 397 9.97 -7.55 19.88
CA GLN A 397 9.30 -7.37 21.16
C GLN A 397 8.92 -8.72 21.81
N SER A 398 8.77 -8.71 23.14
CA SER A 398 8.62 -9.91 23.97
C SER A 398 7.19 -10.17 24.44
N ASN A 399 6.23 -9.33 24.10
CA ASN A 399 4.82 -9.52 24.43
C ASN A 399 4.27 -10.69 23.61
N ALA A 400 3.92 -11.78 24.31
CA ALA A 400 3.46 -13.03 23.73
C ALA A 400 2.21 -12.92 22.83
N THR A 401 1.40 -11.86 22.97
CA THR A 401 0.22 -11.62 22.11
C THR A 401 0.63 -10.91 20.81
N LEU A 402 1.53 -9.94 20.92
CA LEU A 402 2.00 -9.18 19.77
C LEU A 402 3.06 -9.96 18.96
N SER A 403 3.73 -10.93 19.60
CA SER A 403 4.83 -11.70 18.98
C SER A 403 4.35 -12.97 18.28
N ILE A 404 3.03 -13.20 18.21
CA ILE A 404 2.45 -14.32 17.47
C ILE A 404 2.71 -14.09 15.98
N GLY A 405 3.19 -15.11 15.26
CA GLY A 405 3.40 -15.05 13.82
C GLY A 405 2.17 -14.54 13.06
N ASP A 406 2.36 -13.58 12.17
CA ASP A 406 1.37 -13.02 11.25
C ASP A 406 1.52 -13.67 9.88
N THR A 407 0.56 -14.52 9.52
CA THR A 407 0.60 -15.24 8.24
C THR A 407 0.36 -14.33 7.04
N ALA A 408 -0.43 -13.26 7.20
CA ALA A 408 -0.72 -12.31 6.14
C ALA A 408 0.52 -11.46 5.83
N GLY A 409 1.10 -10.84 6.86
CA GLY A 409 2.33 -10.07 6.72
C GLY A 409 3.49 -10.91 6.20
N THR A 410 3.65 -12.13 6.73
CA THR A 410 4.66 -13.08 6.22
C THR A 410 4.47 -13.37 4.74
N ALA A 411 3.24 -13.67 4.29
CA ALA A 411 2.95 -13.94 2.88
C ALA A 411 3.36 -12.77 1.97
N LEU A 412 3.06 -11.54 2.37
CA LEU A 412 3.37 -10.34 1.59
C LEU A 412 4.88 -10.05 1.55
N VAL A 413 5.59 -10.20 2.67
CA VAL A 413 7.06 -10.04 2.73
C VAL A 413 7.76 -11.12 1.89
N VAL A 414 7.29 -12.36 1.93
CA VAL A 414 7.79 -13.47 1.09
C VAL A 414 7.56 -13.15 -0.39
N ALA A 415 6.36 -12.69 -0.77
CA ALA A 415 6.07 -12.27 -2.14
C ALA A 415 7.03 -11.16 -2.61
N ALA A 416 7.23 -10.14 -1.77
CA ALA A 416 8.14 -9.04 -2.05
C ALA A 416 9.59 -9.52 -2.22
N TYR A 417 10.06 -10.44 -1.38
CA TYR A 417 11.41 -10.99 -1.47
C TYR A 417 11.64 -11.75 -2.79
N TYR A 418 10.70 -12.62 -3.19
CA TYR A 418 10.82 -13.33 -4.46
C TYR A 418 10.87 -12.35 -5.64
N ARG A 419 10.03 -11.30 -5.65
CA ARG A 419 10.14 -10.24 -6.68
C ARG A 419 11.47 -9.50 -6.61
N PHE A 420 12.00 -9.25 -5.42
CA PHE A 420 13.31 -8.63 -5.23
C PHE A 420 14.45 -9.46 -5.82
N THR A 421 14.44 -10.79 -5.66
CA THR A 421 15.46 -11.69 -6.26
C THR A 421 15.56 -11.55 -7.78
N SER A 422 14.42 -11.32 -8.46
CA SER A 422 14.38 -11.12 -9.91
C SER A 422 14.84 -9.71 -10.35
N LEU A 423 14.78 -8.73 -9.45
CA LEU A 423 15.12 -7.33 -9.72
C LEU A 423 16.58 -6.99 -9.37
N CYS A 424 17.08 -7.61 -8.30
CA CYS A 424 18.34 -7.29 -7.65
C CYS A 424 19.11 -8.58 -7.26
N PRO A 425 19.37 -9.50 -8.22
CA PRO A 425 20.08 -10.74 -7.92
C PRO A 425 21.46 -10.50 -7.26
N GLU A 426 22.07 -9.36 -7.53
CA GLU A 426 23.35 -8.93 -6.96
C GLU A 426 23.32 -8.66 -5.44
N LEU A 427 22.13 -8.51 -4.85
CA LEU A 427 21.95 -8.21 -3.42
C LEU A 427 21.35 -9.38 -2.62
N ILE A 428 21.24 -10.56 -3.23
CA ILE A 428 20.62 -11.72 -2.59
C ILE A 428 21.59 -12.41 -1.64
N CYS A 429 21.08 -12.69 -0.43
CA CYS A 429 21.77 -13.46 0.59
C CYS A 429 21.14 -14.86 0.70
N LEU A 430 21.92 -15.91 0.41
CA LEU A 430 21.45 -17.31 0.43
C LEU A 430 20.88 -17.74 1.78
N ASN A 431 21.38 -17.20 2.90
CA ASN A 431 20.81 -17.48 4.22
C ASN A 431 19.38 -16.94 4.32
N VAL A 432 19.16 -15.71 3.88
CA VAL A 432 17.82 -15.10 3.86
C VAL A 432 16.91 -15.88 2.92
N THR A 433 17.40 -16.30 1.74
CA THR A 433 16.61 -17.13 0.81
C THR A 433 16.13 -18.43 1.45
N ARG A 434 16.98 -19.12 2.23
CA ARG A 434 16.57 -20.32 2.96
C ARG A 434 15.47 -20.05 3.99
N MET A 435 15.54 -18.91 4.69
CA MET A 435 14.51 -18.49 5.65
C MET A 435 13.20 -18.14 4.95
N VAL A 436 13.27 -17.49 3.79
CA VAL A 436 12.09 -17.18 2.95
C VAL A 436 11.38 -18.46 2.51
N HIS A 437 12.12 -19.51 2.13
CA HIS A 437 11.50 -20.79 1.74
C HIS A 437 10.77 -21.44 2.92
N LYS A 438 11.35 -21.40 4.12
CA LYS A 438 10.67 -21.87 5.34
C LYS A 438 9.40 -21.08 5.63
N ALA A 439 9.47 -19.74 5.54
CA ALA A 439 8.34 -18.86 5.75
C ALA A 439 7.22 -19.09 4.72
N PHE A 440 7.57 -19.33 3.45
CA PHE A 440 6.60 -19.74 2.42
C PHE A 440 5.88 -21.04 2.83
N ASP A 441 6.63 -22.06 3.24
CA ASP A 441 6.05 -23.34 3.70
C ASP A 441 5.17 -23.16 4.95
N ALA A 442 5.59 -22.30 5.88
CA ALA A 442 4.85 -21.97 7.09
C ALA A 442 3.50 -21.30 6.78
N VAL A 443 3.49 -20.31 5.87
CA VAL A 443 2.26 -19.67 5.41
C VAL A 443 1.31 -20.70 4.79
N VAL A 444 1.80 -21.57 3.91
CA VAL A 444 0.95 -22.58 3.25
C VAL A 444 0.35 -23.57 4.27
N LYS A 445 1.09 -23.94 5.32
CA LYS A 445 0.57 -24.79 6.41
C LYS A 445 -0.57 -24.16 7.20
N LYS A 446 -0.76 -22.84 7.12
CA LYS A 446 -1.82 -22.10 7.84
C LYS A 446 -3.07 -21.90 7.00
N ILE A 447 -3.13 -22.48 5.80
CA ILE A 447 -4.35 -22.58 5.00
C ILE A 447 -5.18 -23.75 5.52
N ASP A 448 -6.42 -23.48 5.92
CA ASP A 448 -7.31 -24.51 6.43
C ASP A 448 -7.96 -25.34 5.31
N ARG A 449 -8.83 -26.28 5.71
CA ARG A 449 -9.54 -27.18 4.81
C ARG A 449 -10.55 -26.48 3.90
N ASP A 450 -11.00 -25.30 4.34
CA ASP A 450 -12.01 -24.48 3.70
C ASP A 450 -11.31 -23.35 2.90
N ASP A 451 -10.01 -23.49 2.61
CA ASP A 451 -9.20 -22.56 1.82
C ASP A 451 -9.16 -21.13 2.38
N TRP A 452 -9.22 -20.99 3.70
CA TRP A 452 -8.97 -19.74 4.41
C TRP A 452 -7.57 -19.71 5.00
N LEU A 453 -6.87 -18.58 4.82
CA LEU A 453 -5.66 -18.33 5.59
C LEU A 453 -6.02 -18.01 7.03
N THR A 454 -5.47 -18.78 7.95
CA THR A 454 -5.65 -18.62 9.40
C THR A 454 -4.50 -17.84 10.01
N GLN A 455 -4.63 -17.45 11.28
CA GLN A 455 -3.59 -16.71 12.02
C GLN A 455 -3.25 -15.36 11.34
N VAL A 456 -4.30 -14.70 10.86
CA VAL A 456 -4.25 -13.38 10.21
C VAL A 456 -4.58 -12.27 11.19
N VAL A 457 -4.17 -11.04 10.86
CA VAL A 457 -4.45 -9.85 11.66
C VAL A 457 -5.94 -9.56 11.77
N GLY A 458 -6.36 -9.19 12.99
CA GLY A 458 -7.74 -8.92 13.35
C GLY A 458 -8.05 -7.58 13.97
N PRO A 459 -9.26 -7.43 14.55
CA PRO A 459 -9.61 -6.26 15.34
C PRO A 459 -8.54 -5.98 16.39
N GLY A 460 -8.07 -4.73 16.43
CA GLY A 460 -6.96 -4.32 17.29
C GLY A 460 -5.56 -4.50 16.67
N MET A 461 -5.47 -4.90 15.40
CA MET A 461 -4.21 -5.22 14.72
C MET A 461 -3.42 -6.35 15.40
N VAL A 462 -4.16 -7.29 16.02
CA VAL A 462 -3.59 -8.43 16.74
C VAL A 462 -3.97 -9.72 16.04
N VAL A 463 -3.00 -10.64 15.97
CA VAL A 463 -3.23 -12.02 15.52
C VAL A 463 -3.81 -12.83 16.68
N ARG A 464 -4.94 -13.49 16.42
CA ARG A 464 -5.60 -14.38 17.39
C ARG A 464 -5.78 -15.78 16.78
N PRO A 465 -4.86 -16.72 17.04
CA PRO A 465 -4.96 -18.08 16.54
C PRO A 465 -6.29 -18.72 16.92
N GLY A 466 -6.91 -19.46 16.00
CA GLY A 466 -8.18 -20.15 16.23
C GLY A 466 -9.42 -19.24 16.34
N SER A 467 -9.30 -17.94 16.04
CA SER A 467 -10.44 -17.00 16.08
C SER A 467 -11.49 -17.24 14.98
N GLY A 468 -11.17 -18.03 13.95
CA GLY A 468 -12.01 -18.22 12.76
C GLY A 468 -12.15 -16.94 11.93
N GLN A 469 -11.26 -15.96 12.13
CA GLN A 469 -11.33 -14.69 11.42
C GLN A 469 -10.78 -14.82 10.00
N HIS A 470 -11.50 -14.22 9.06
CA HIS A 470 -11.09 -14.11 7.66
C HIS A 470 -10.60 -12.68 7.36
N ASN A 471 -9.64 -12.56 6.45
CA ASN A 471 -9.06 -11.28 6.04
C ASN A 471 -8.90 -11.26 4.51
N ALA A 472 -9.50 -10.26 3.86
CA ALA A 472 -9.55 -10.17 2.40
C ALA A 472 -8.16 -9.93 1.77
N GLN A 473 -7.35 -9.12 2.43
CA GLN A 473 -5.99 -8.79 1.98
C GLN A 473 -5.09 -10.02 2.09
N ALA A 474 -5.20 -10.74 3.20
CA ALA A 474 -4.44 -11.96 3.44
C ALA A 474 -4.66 -13.01 2.33
N GLN A 475 -5.91 -13.19 1.88
CA GLN A 475 -6.22 -14.08 0.77
C GLN A 475 -5.60 -13.60 -0.57
N SER A 476 -5.56 -12.28 -0.79
CA SER A 476 -4.90 -11.69 -1.95
C SER A 476 -3.38 -11.90 -1.91
N PHE A 477 -2.75 -11.75 -0.74
CA PHE A 477 -1.31 -11.92 -0.57
C PHE A 477 -0.82 -13.32 -0.94
N LEU A 478 -1.65 -14.34 -0.79
CA LEU A 478 -1.32 -15.72 -1.19
C LEU A 478 -1.18 -15.85 -2.71
N GLY A 479 -2.02 -15.16 -3.47
CA GLY A 479 -1.87 -15.09 -4.94
C GLY A 479 -0.61 -14.37 -5.36
N LEU A 480 -0.27 -13.26 -4.68
CA LEU A 480 0.99 -12.53 -4.91
C LEU A 480 2.21 -13.41 -4.58
N MET A 481 2.16 -14.11 -3.45
CA MET A 481 3.21 -15.03 -3.00
C MET A 481 3.42 -16.17 -4.00
N TRP A 482 2.33 -16.79 -4.46
CA TRP A 482 2.38 -17.83 -5.49
C TRP A 482 2.93 -17.31 -6.82
N ALA A 483 2.43 -16.16 -7.31
CA ALA A 483 2.87 -15.57 -8.57
C ALA A 483 4.36 -15.17 -8.54
N ALA A 484 4.82 -14.65 -7.41
CA ALA A 484 6.22 -14.31 -7.20
C ALA A 484 7.13 -15.55 -7.16
N ARG A 485 6.76 -16.60 -6.41
CA ARG A 485 7.52 -17.87 -6.38
C ARG A 485 7.57 -18.52 -7.77
N THR A 486 6.43 -18.56 -8.46
CA THR A 486 6.32 -19.07 -9.84
C THR A 486 7.31 -18.39 -10.79
N ALA A 487 7.49 -17.07 -10.64
CA ALA A 487 8.35 -16.28 -11.51
C ALA A 487 9.85 -16.47 -11.23
N VAL A 488 10.24 -16.72 -9.98
CA VAL A 488 11.63 -17.01 -9.61
C VAL A 488 12.06 -18.39 -10.09
N GLY A 489 11.15 -19.36 -10.09
CA GLY A 489 11.48 -20.74 -10.45
C GLY A 489 12.16 -21.45 -9.29
N THR A 490 13.40 -21.93 -9.47
CA THR A 490 14.14 -22.71 -8.47
C THR A 490 14.67 -21.86 -7.32
#